data_AF-A0A935HSE4-F1
#
_entry.id   AF-A0A935HSE4-F1
#
_cell.length_a   1.000
_cell.length_b   1.000
_cell.length_c   1.000
_cell.angle_alpha   90.00
_cell.angle_beta   90.00
_cell.angle_gamma   90.00
#
_symmetry.space_group_name_H-M   'P 1'
#
loop_
_entity.id
_entity.type
_entity.pdbx_description
1 polymer ?
#
loop_
_entity_poly.entity_id
_entity_poly.type
_entity_poly.pdbx_seq_one_letter_code
_entity_poly.pdbx_strand_id
1 'polypeptide(L)'
;MLRIGYCWNVLLYYCLCSGAAAQTFNIRVDPQGSVGNSGTGWSIEPTTDGRFIAIAAVNYLDSTTQLFYSSVVTAILIDAQGTVLSVERVIDSLHATYPGWSNSTGRRIDGGFCVGGNTFRTDTLGNWISRAALFQFSSDGSHEATVAVSPDDQSWIGRQAKQTPDGGFVICGETSAVGNALEAFVIKTDAVGNEEWTNTYGGEWNDYMVAIDNAEDGDYFSGGQARISASNRQFWVQRLSNSGDVIWDRKWGGPFPESNANVTVATNGDVLVAGSWSYGNNALGRRYLARLDPSDGSFIWQREYGSQTIDVALQVVKEVFPSMDLISAGPMAQGLEYFGTLFRTTSAGDSLWMRYYQYYDDVVSNGKAFFRDVEPTPDGGFIACGSALPVTHADTLQYTQDVWVVKTDSMGCIEPGCHVITGVETQITNLKDVLRVWPNPVAAGSAMQVSVELPEGFAVQGQLRLTITDALGRLVQEQNIPSTSGTIPLSLGEGLGVRGIYHLHVSDAQRWISGVSFVVE
;
A
#
# COMPACT_ATOMS: atom_id res chain seq x y z
N MET A 1 -44.68 -0.34 29.13
CA MET A 1 -43.68 0.67 28.72
C MET A 1 -42.66 -0.04 27.83
N LEU A 2 -42.92 -0.08 26.52
CA LEU A 2 -42.00 -0.62 25.53
C LEU A 2 -40.83 0.35 25.37
N ARG A 3 -39.58 -0.15 25.49
CA ARG A 3 -38.39 0.56 25.02
C ARG A 3 -38.12 0.09 23.59
N ILE A 4 -38.14 1.04 22.66
CA ILE A 4 -37.76 0.88 21.26
C ILE A 4 -36.23 0.93 21.22
N GLY A 5 -35.59 -0.19 20.91
CA GLY A 5 -34.17 -0.25 20.56
C GLY A 5 -34.03 0.00 19.05
N TYR A 6 -33.23 0.97 18.69
CA TYR A 6 -32.84 1.24 17.30
C TYR A 6 -31.85 0.16 16.86
N CYS A 7 -32.32 -0.84 16.10
CA CYS A 7 -31.44 -1.69 15.30
C CYS A 7 -31.10 -0.94 14.01
N TRP A 8 -29.82 -0.66 13.80
CA TRP A 8 -29.31 -0.23 12.51
C TRP A 8 -29.54 -1.34 11.48
N ASN A 9 -30.14 -0.98 10.35
CA ASN A 9 -30.32 -1.85 9.20
C ASN A 9 -28.95 -2.20 8.63
N VAL A 10 -28.47 -3.41 8.90
CA VAL A 10 -27.45 -4.05 8.07
C VAL A 10 -28.14 -4.38 6.74
N LEU A 11 -27.98 -3.50 5.76
CA LEU A 11 -28.26 -3.81 4.36
C LEU A 11 -27.23 -4.85 3.91
N LEU A 12 -27.55 -6.13 4.14
CA LEU A 12 -26.88 -7.26 3.51
C LEU A 12 -27.10 -7.16 2.00
N TYR A 13 -26.18 -6.52 1.31
CA TYR A 13 -26.00 -6.71 -0.13
C TYR A 13 -25.40 -8.10 -0.35
N TYR A 14 -26.26 -9.12 -0.40
CA TYR A 14 -25.91 -10.36 -1.10
C TYR A 14 -25.85 -10.04 -2.60
N CYS A 15 -24.72 -9.53 -3.06
CA CYS A 15 -24.39 -9.62 -4.47
C CYS A 15 -23.91 -11.05 -4.71
N LEU A 16 -24.72 -11.84 -5.42
CA LEU A 16 -24.29 -13.08 -6.05
C LEU A 16 -23.19 -12.72 -7.05
N CYS A 17 -21.94 -12.60 -6.59
CA CYS A 17 -20.79 -12.60 -7.48
C CYS A 17 -20.68 -13.99 -8.10
N SER A 18 -21.32 -14.15 -9.27
CA SER A 18 -20.79 -15.05 -10.29
C SER A 18 -19.30 -14.73 -10.45
N GLY A 19 -18.43 -15.74 -10.33
CA GLY A 19 -16.98 -15.62 -10.34
C GLY A 19 -16.40 -15.05 -11.64
N ALA A 20 -16.57 -13.74 -11.85
CA ALA A 20 -15.71 -12.98 -12.73
C ALA A 20 -14.35 -12.88 -12.03
N ALA A 21 -13.29 -13.26 -12.75
CA ALA A 21 -11.93 -13.07 -12.26
C ALA A 21 -11.72 -11.59 -11.92
N ALA A 22 -11.04 -11.33 -10.79
CA ALA A 22 -10.69 -9.97 -10.39
C ALA A 22 -9.97 -9.28 -11.54
N GLN A 23 -10.37 -8.04 -11.83
CA GLN A 23 -9.66 -7.26 -12.84
C GLN A 23 -8.30 -6.88 -12.29
N THR A 24 -7.25 -7.02 -13.10
CA THR A 24 -5.86 -6.73 -12.72
C THR A 24 -5.26 -5.70 -13.66
N PHE A 25 -4.33 -4.89 -13.13
CA PHE A 25 -3.54 -3.94 -13.89
C PHE A 25 -2.26 -3.56 -13.14
N ASN A 26 -1.30 -3.01 -13.86
CA ASN A 26 -0.06 -2.48 -13.32
C ASN A 26 0.24 -1.18 -14.07
N ILE A 27 0.16 -0.04 -13.38
CA ILE A 27 0.33 1.26 -14.00
C ILE A 27 1.35 2.10 -13.24
N ARG A 28 2.13 2.84 -14.02
CA ARG A 28 3.02 3.89 -13.56
C ARG A 28 2.40 5.22 -13.97
N VAL A 29 2.18 6.09 -13.00
CA VAL A 29 1.56 7.40 -13.21
C VAL A 29 2.63 8.46 -12.94
N ASP A 30 3.05 9.12 -14.01
CA ASP A 30 3.72 10.42 -13.93
C ASP A 30 2.63 11.50 -13.97
N PRO A 31 2.18 12.02 -12.82
CA PRO A 31 1.15 13.05 -12.80
C PRO A 31 1.62 14.35 -13.49
N GLN A 32 2.92 14.61 -13.57
CA GLN A 32 3.49 15.86 -14.09
C GLN A 32 3.67 15.84 -15.61
N GLY A 33 3.86 14.66 -16.20
CA GLY A 33 4.29 14.51 -17.60
C GLY A 33 5.59 15.23 -17.92
N SER A 34 6.41 15.53 -16.89
CA SER A 34 7.60 16.37 -17.03
C SER A 34 8.82 15.76 -16.33
N VAL A 35 9.91 15.87 -17.07
CA VAL A 35 11.24 15.33 -16.83
C VAL A 35 11.83 15.90 -15.53
N GLY A 36 12.14 15.03 -14.55
CA GLY A 36 12.90 15.37 -13.34
C GLY A 36 12.12 15.55 -12.02
N ASN A 37 10.80 15.30 -12.00
CA ASN A 37 9.97 15.46 -10.80
C ASN A 37 9.65 14.12 -10.13
N SER A 38 9.82 14.00 -8.81
CA SER A 38 9.49 12.78 -8.06
C SER A 38 8.04 12.75 -7.58
N GLY A 39 7.39 11.60 -7.70
CA GLY A 39 6.06 11.29 -7.20
C GLY A 39 6.06 10.01 -6.34
N THR A 40 5.42 10.06 -5.18
CA THR A 40 5.23 8.90 -4.29
C THR A 40 3.75 8.69 -3.99
N GLY A 41 3.21 7.51 -4.31
CA GLY A 41 1.89 7.10 -3.84
C GLY A 41 1.96 6.69 -2.37
N TRP A 42 1.27 7.44 -1.51
CA TRP A 42 1.27 7.20 -0.07
C TRP A 42 0.06 6.43 0.41
N SER A 43 -1.08 6.57 -0.26
CA SER A 43 -2.30 5.88 0.16
C SER A 43 -3.24 5.64 -1.03
N ILE A 44 -4.07 4.60 -0.94
CA ILE A 44 -5.00 4.19 -2.00
C ILE A 44 -6.32 3.78 -1.37
N GLU A 45 -7.44 4.23 -1.94
CA GLU A 45 -8.78 3.83 -1.46
C GLU A 45 -9.69 3.47 -2.63
N PRO A 46 -10.51 2.41 -2.52
CA PRO A 46 -11.58 2.14 -3.47
C PRO A 46 -12.75 3.12 -3.29
N THR A 47 -13.30 3.59 -4.40
CA THR A 47 -14.56 4.34 -4.42
C THR A 47 -15.76 3.38 -4.37
N THR A 48 -16.96 3.90 -4.13
CA THR A 48 -18.19 3.09 -4.16
C THR A 48 -18.58 2.57 -5.53
N ASP A 49 -18.09 3.19 -6.59
CA ASP A 49 -18.45 2.88 -7.98
C ASP A 49 -17.38 2.07 -8.72
N GLY A 50 -16.43 1.48 -7.99
CA GLY A 50 -15.41 0.58 -8.54
C GLY A 50 -14.18 1.28 -9.14
N ARG A 51 -14.05 2.58 -8.93
CA ARG A 51 -12.82 3.35 -9.20
C ARG A 51 -11.89 3.32 -7.98
N PHE A 52 -10.73 3.94 -8.11
CA PHE A 52 -9.74 4.06 -7.05
C PHE A 52 -9.21 5.49 -6.98
N ILE A 53 -8.89 5.96 -5.78
CA ILE A 53 -8.19 7.24 -5.57
C ILE A 53 -6.83 6.97 -4.93
N ALA A 54 -5.76 7.33 -5.63
CA ALA A 54 -4.41 7.31 -5.07
C ALA A 54 -4.03 8.71 -4.58
N ILE A 55 -3.58 8.80 -3.34
CA ILE A 55 -3.04 10.03 -2.76
C ILE A 55 -1.52 9.99 -2.84
N ALA A 56 -0.95 11.01 -3.46
CA ALA A 56 0.47 11.10 -3.73
C ALA A 56 1.09 12.41 -3.25
N ALA A 57 2.40 12.36 -2.96
CA ALA A 57 3.25 13.53 -2.79
C ALA A 57 4.08 13.70 -4.07
N VAL A 58 3.97 14.87 -4.71
CA VAL A 58 4.57 15.10 -6.03
C VAL A 58 5.30 16.43 -6.07
N ASN A 59 6.57 16.45 -6.50
CA ASN A 59 7.27 17.69 -6.81
C ASN A 59 6.57 18.38 -7.99
N TYR A 60 6.26 19.66 -7.90
CA TYR A 60 5.51 20.36 -8.94
C TYR A 60 6.14 21.68 -9.34
N LEU A 61 6.35 21.87 -10.64
CA LEU A 61 6.69 23.17 -11.22
C LEU A 61 5.43 23.78 -11.83
N ASP A 62 4.93 24.84 -11.20
CA ASP A 62 3.80 25.59 -11.75
C ASP A 62 4.27 26.41 -12.95
N SER A 63 3.78 26.06 -14.14
CA SER A 63 4.14 26.75 -15.38
C SER A 63 3.65 28.20 -15.46
N THR A 64 2.65 28.57 -14.67
CA THR A 64 2.10 29.93 -14.64
C THR A 64 2.93 30.84 -13.74
N THR A 65 3.24 30.38 -12.53
CA THR A 65 3.98 31.18 -11.54
C THR A 65 5.50 30.96 -11.59
N GLN A 66 5.95 29.93 -12.30
CA GLN A 66 7.35 29.45 -12.34
C GLN A 66 7.89 29.05 -10.96
N LEU A 67 6.99 28.72 -10.02
CA LEU A 67 7.36 28.27 -8.68
C LEU A 67 7.49 26.76 -8.64
N PHE A 68 8.57 26.32 -8.00
CA PHE A 68 8.82 24.91 -7.72
C PHE A 68 8.39 24.57 -6.30
N TYR A 69 7.46 23.64 -6.18
CA TYR A 69 6.98 23.07 -4.93
C TYR A 69 7.69 21.73 -4.71
N SER A 70 8.36 21.60 -3.57
CA SER A 70 9.05 20.35 -3.18
C SER A 70 8.12 19.19 -2.87
N SER A 71 6.83 19.46 -2.70
CA SER A 71 5.75 18.46 -2.66
C SER A 71 4.40 19.17 -2.79
N VAL A 72 3.47 18.48 -3.42
CA VAL A 72 2.06 18.84 -3.51
C VAL A 72 1.22 17.57 -3.29
N VAL A 73 0.26 17.64 -2.37
CA VAL A 73 -0.77 16.61 -2.22
C VAL A 73 -1.51 16.49 -3.54
N THR A 74 -1.47 15.30 -4.13
CA THR A 74 -2.05 15.02 -5.43
C THR A 74 -3.01 13.85 -5.32
N ALA A 75 -4.27 14.05 -5.70
CA ALA A 75 -5.25 12.98 -5.83
C ALA A 75 -5.32 12.50 -7.29
N ILE A 76 -5.17 11.20 -7.50
CA ILE A 76 -5.18 10.57 -8.82
C ILE A 76 -6.36 9.60 -8.85
N LEU A 77 -7.37 9.92 -9.66
CA LEU A 77 -8.54 9.06 -9.86
C LEU A 77 -8.26 8.07 -10.98
N ILE A 78 -8.49 6.79 -10.72
CA ILE A 78 -8.19 5.67 -11.62
C ILE A 78 -9.44 4.81 -11.78
N ASP A 79 -9.76 4.40 -13.01
CA ASP A 79 -10.89 3.49 -13.27
C ASP A 79 -10.56 2.02 -12.93
N ALA A 80 -11.55 1.13 -13.05
CA ALA A 80 -11.38 -0.29 -12.78
C ALA A 80 -10.37 -0.98 -13.73
N GLN A 81 -10.07 -0.36 -14.88
CA GLN A 81 -9.14 -0.84 -15.90
C GLN A 81 -7.72 -0.30 -15.72
N GLY A 82 -7.48 0.61 -14.77
CA GLY A 82 -6.19 1.26 -14.57
C GLY A 82 -6.00 2.54 -15.41
N THR A 83 -7.05 3.08 -16.03
CA THR A 83 -6.97 4.35 -16.75
C THR A 83 -7.03 5.50 -15.75
N VAL A 84 -6.09 6.44 -15.85
CA VAL A 84 -6.12 7.69 -15.08
C VAL A 84 -7.21 8.59 -15.64
N LEU A 85 -8.19 8.95 -14.82
CA LEU A 85 -9.33 9.79 -15.18
C LEU A 85 -9.08 11.27 -14.87
N SER A 86 -8.46 11.56 -13.73
CA SER A 86 -8.13 12.92 -13.29
C SER A 86 -6.91 12.94 -12.37
N VAL A 87 -6.23 14.09 -12.32
CA VAL A 87 -5.11 14.38 -11.42
C VAL A 87 -5.33 15.75 -10.82
N GLU A 88 -5.74 15.77 -9.56
CA GLU A 88 -6.03 16.99 -8.80
C GLU A 88 -4.86 17.32 -7.87
N ARG A 89 -4.48 18.60 -7.77
CA ARG A 89 -3.31 19.06 -6.99
C ARG A 89 -3.71 20.14 -6.00
N VAL A 90 -3.32 19.98 -4.74
CA VAL A 90 -3.64 20.94 -3.69
C VAL A 90 -2.47 21.89 -3.46
N ILE A 91 -2.51 23.05 -4.10
CA ILE A 91 -1.52 24.11 -3.94
C ILE A 91 -2.04 25.14 -2.93
N ASP A 92 -1.29 25.36 -1.85
CA ASP A 92 -1.61 26.38 -0.85
C ASP A 92 -0.67 27.58 -1.04
N SER A 93 -1.20 28.73 -1.45
CA SER A 93 -0.58 30.07 -1.39
C SER A 93 0.96 30.17 -1.32
N LEU A 94 1.68 29.68 -2.35
CA LEU A 94 3.16 29.68 -2.47
C LEU A 94 3.93 28.71 -1.54
N HIS A 95 3.23 27.82 -0.86
CA HIS A 95 3.79 26.82 0.05
C HIS A 95 3.51 25.39 -0.45
N ALA A 96 4.46 24.48 -0.16
CA ALA A 96 4.27 23.07 -0.42
C ALA A 96 3.17 22.46 0.46
N THR A 97 2.56 21.38 0.00
CA THR A 97 1.64 20.57 0.79
C THR A 97 2.15 19.14 0.81
N TYR A 98 2.05 18.49 1.96
CA TYR A 98 2.47 17.11 2.12
C TYR A 98 1.28 16.28 2.59
N PRO A 99 0.99 15.16 1.92
CA PRO A 99 0.16 14.16 2.54
C PRO A 99 0.99 13.52 3.66
N GLY A 100 0.29 12.91 4.59
CA GLY A 100 0.88 12.04 5.57
C GLY A 100 1.52 10.81 4.93
N TRP A 101 1.94 9.88 5.78
CA TRP A 101 2.63 8.68 5.31
C TRP A 101 1.64 7.61 4.81
N SER A 102 2.09 6.36 4.77
CA SER A 102 1.28 5.19 4.44
C SER A 102 -0.10 5.22 5.10
N ASN A 103 -1.15 4.85 4.36
CA ASN A 103 -2.54 4.82 4.86
C ASN A 103 -3.05 6.21 5.33
N SER A 104 -2.46 7.31 4.87
CA SER A 104 -2.83 8.67 5.32
C SER A 104 -4.24 9.13 4.97
N THR A 105 -4.91 8.44 4.04
CA THR A 105 -6.29 8.74 3.66
C THR A 105 -7.31 7.90 4.44
N GLY A 106 -8.54 8.39 4.51
CA GLY A 106 -9.69 7.67 5.03
C GLY A 106 -10.92 8.04 4.23
N ARG A 107 -11.73 7.04 3.90
CA ARG A 107 -13.02 7.27 3.26
C ARG A 107 -14.00 7.95 4.22
N ARG A 108 -14.71 8.96 3.71
CA ARG A 108 -15.75 9.70 4.43
C ARG A 108 -17.12 9.05 4.27
N ILE A 109 -18.03 9.36 5.19
CA ILE A 109 -19.41 8.87 5.25
C ILE A 109 -20.20 9.24 3.99
N ASP A 110 -19.91 10.41 3.40
CA ASP A 110 -20.52 10.89 2.15
C ASP A 110 -19.90 10.29 0.88
N GLY A 111 -18.89 9.43 1.02
CA GLY A 111 -18.18 8.81 -0.11
C GLY A 111 -16.96 9.61 -0.60
N GLY A 112 -16.69 10.80 -0.05
CA GLY A 112 -15.44 11.52 -0.26
C GLY A 112 -14.27 10.91 0.53
N PHE A 113 -13.17 11.66 0.59
CA PHE A 113 -11.93 11.23 1.25
C PHE A 113 -11.36 12.36 2.11
N CYS A 114 -10.77 11.99 3.26
CA CYS A 114 -9.97 12.88 4.08
C CYS A 114 -8.53 12.39 4.13
N VAL A 115 -7.58 13.32 4.05
CA VAL A 115 -6.14 13.04 4.09
C VAL A 115 -5.53 13.87 5.20
N GLY A 116 -4.82 13.21 6.12
CA GLY A 116 -3.96 13.91 7.08
C GLY A 116 -2.64 14.27 6.45
N GLY A 117 -2.05 15.41 6.83
CA GLY A 117 -0.77 15.84 6.30
C GLY A 117 -0.35 17.19 6.89
N ASN A 118 0.38 18.00 6.12
CA ASN A 118 0.72 19.34 6.55
C ASN A 118 0.82 20.35 5.41
N THR A 119 0.64 21.62 5.75
CA THR A 119 1.03 22.79 4.94
C THR A 119 2.27 23.45 5.55
N PHE A 120 2.89 24.41 4.85
CA PHE A 120 3.93 25.25 5.42
C PHE A 120 3.50 26.70 5.48
N ARG A 121 4.16 27.43 6.39
CA ARG A 121 4.09 28.88 6.46
C ARG A 121 5.37 29.41 7.08
N THR A 122 5.49 30.72 7.04
CA THR A 122 6.45 31.46 7.84
C THR A 122 5.83 31.86 9.18
N ASP A 123 6.55 31.65 10.28
CA ASP A 123 6.18 32.16 11.60
C ASP A 123 6.41 33.69 11.71
N THR A 124 6.10 34.30 12.85
CA THR A 124 6.29 35.74 13.07
C THR A 124 7.76 36.18 13.10
N LEU A 125 8.70 35.23 13.21
CA LEU A 125 10.14 35.46 13.26
C LEU A 125 10.84 35.21 11.92
N GLY A 126 10.12 34.76 10.90
CA GLY A 126 10.68 34.47 9.58
C GLY A 126 11.10 33.01 9.37
N ASN A 127 10.83 32.11 10.32
CA ASN A 127 11.18 30.69 10.20
C ASN A 127 10.08 29.90 9.48
N TRP A 128 10.48 28.88 8.72
CA TRP A 128 9.55 27.92 8.13
C TRP A 128 9.03 26.97 9.19
N ILE A 129 7.71 26.90 9.33
CA ILE A 129 7.03 25.95 10.21
C ILE A 129 6.04 25.11 9.42
N SER A 130 5.86 23.86 9.86
CA SER A 130 4.82 22.96 9.34
C SER A 130 3.54 23.12 10.17
N ARG A 131 2.38 23.06 9.53
CA ARG A 131 1.09 22.99 10.20
C ARG A 131 0.37 21.72 9.83
N ALA A 132 -0.06 20.94 10.82
CA ALA A 132 -0.86 19.76 10.54
C ALA A 132 -2.15 20.22 9.85
N ALA A 133 -2.52 19.50 8.80
CA ALA A 133 -3.61 19.88 7.92
C ALA A 133 -4.49 18.67 7.58
N LEU A 134 -5.77 18.97 7.41
CA LEU A 134 -6.79 18.08 6.89
C LEU A 134 -7.10 18.51 5.45
N PHE A 135 -6.86 17.62 4.51
CA PHE A 135 -7.27 17.79 3.11
C PHE A 135 -8.52 16.96 2.86
N GLN A 136 -9.49 17.56 2.18
CA GLN A 136 -10.77 16.93 1.87
C GLN A 136 -10.97 16.87 0.37
N PHE A 137 -11.39 15.71 -0.10
CA PHE A 137 -11.68 15.45 -1.51
C PHE A 137 -13.07 14.85 -1.65
N SER A 138 -13.72 15.15 -2.77
CA SER A 138 -14.99 14.54 -3.12
C SER A 138 -14.78 13.09 -3.61
N SER A 139 -15.88 12.36 -3.82
CA SER A 139 -15.84 10.98 -4.35
C SER A 139 -15.22 10.86 -5.76
N ASP A 140 -15.13 11.95 -6.52
CA ASP A 140 -14.48 11.97 -7.85
C ASP A 140 -13.02 12.45 -7.81
N GLY A 141 -12.49 12.70 -6.62
CA GLY A 141 -11.12 13.16 -6.41
C GLY A 141 -10.92 14.66 -6.54
N SER A 142 -11.96 15.47 -6.77
CA SER A 142 -11.86 16.93 -6.73
C SER A 142 -11.52 17.43 -5.32
N HIS A 143 -10.63 18.41 -5.21
CA HIS A 143 -10.32 19.06 -3.93
C HIS A 143 -11.51 19.89 -3.43
N GLU A 144 -11.91 19.67 -2.18
CA GLU A 144 -13.02 20.38 -1.55
C GLU A 144 -12.53 21.45 -0.57
N ALA A 145 -11.58 21.09 0.31
CA ALA A 145 -11.08 21.96 1.35
C ALA A 145 -9.68 21.56 1.84
N THR A 146 -8.93 22.55 2.29
CA THR A 146 -7.72 22.38 3.10
C THR A 146 -7.91 23.16 4.38
N VAL A 147 -7.82 22.49 5.52
CA VAL A 147 -7.93 23.13 6.84
C VAL A 147 -6.64 22.86 7.61
N ALA A 148 -5.90 23.90 7.96
CA ALA A 148 -4.80 23.78 8.90
C ALA A 148 -5.38 23.66 10.32
N VAL A 149 -5.17 22.51 10.96
CA VAL A 149 -5.83 22.12 12.22
C VAL A 149 -4.93 22.33 13.44
N SER A 150 -3.62 22.52 13.25
CA SER A 150 -2.70 22.75 14.37
C SER A 150 -2.59 24.23 14.76
N PRO A 151 -2.19 24.51 16.02
CA PRO A 151 -1.74 25.83 16.44
C PRO A 151 -0.55 26.36 15.63
N ASP A 152 -0.27 27.66 15.79
CA ASP A 152 0.77 28.42 15.08
C ASP A 152 2.05 28.64 15.91
N ASP A 153 2.17 27.95 17.04
CA ASP A 153 3.22 28.15 18.05
C ASP A 153 4.52 27.38 17.75
N GLN A 154 4.42 26.24 17.08
CA GLN A 154 5.53 25.35 16.76
C GLN A 154 5.25 24.56 15.46
N SER A 155 6.18 23.69 15.05
CA SER A 155 5.95 22.84 13.86
C SER A 155 5.12 21.61 14.21
N TRP A 156 4.09 21.36 13.41
CA TRP A 156 3.20 20.19 13.51
C TRP A 156 3.16 19.47 12.17
N ILE A 157 3.45 18.18 12.17
CA ILE A 157 3.46 17.32 10.99
C ILE A 157 2.34 16.29 11.15
N GLY A 158 1.27 16.41 10.35
CA GLY A 158 0.21 15.40 10.32
C GLY A 158 0.62 14.16 9.52
N ARG A 159 0.16 12.98 9.97
CA ARG A 159 0.51 11.67 9.39
C ARG A 159 -0.67 10.90 8.85
N GLN A 160 -1.83 10.96 9.50
CA GLN A 160 -3.05 10.31 9.05
C GLN A 160 -4.25 11.10 9.57
N ALA A 161 -5.35 11.06 8.81
CA ALA A 161 -6.64 11.52 9.28
C ALA A 161 -7.72 10.46 9.04
N LYS A 162 -8.69 10.37 9.95
CA LYS A 162 -9.91 9.58 9.79
C LYS A 162 -11.13 10.42 10.16
N GLN A 163 -12.22 10.25 9.43
CA GLN A 163 -13.51 10.80 9.84
C GLN A 163 -14.04 10.00 11.02
N THR A 164 -14.53 10.70 12.03
CA THR A 164 -15.14 10.11 13.23
C THR A 164 -16.65 9.92 13.04
N PRO A 165 -17.32 9.05 13.83
CA PRO A 165 -18.75 8.77 13.68
C PRO A 165 -19.68 9.99 13.85
N ASP A 166 -19.23 11.04 14.56
CA ASP A 166 -19.98 12.29 14.73
C ASP A 166 -19.87 13.24 13.52
N GLY A 167 -19.10 12.86 12.49
CA GLY A 167 -18.86 13.63 11.28
C GLY A 167 -17.62 14.52 11.31
N GLY A 168 -17.01 14.72 12.49
CA GLY A 168 -15.71 15.39 12.67
C GLY A 168 -14.52 14.51 12.27
N PHE A 169 -13.31 14.95 12.58
CA PHE A 169 -12.07 14.25 12.15
C PHE A 169 -11.08 14.10 13.29
N VAL A 170 -10.33 12.99 13.29
CA VAL A 170 -9.12 12.84 14.09
C VAL A 170 -7.90 12.83 13.21
N ILE A 171 -6.86 13.53 13.65
CA ILE A 171 -5.57 13.64 12.97
C ILE A 171 -4.48 13.29 13.98
N CYS A 172 -3.54 12.41 13.60
CA CYS A 172 -2.37 12.12 14.40
C CYS A 172 -1.09 12.59 13.71
N GLY A 173 -0.02 12.74 14.50
CA GLY A 173 1.29 13.07 13.95
C GLY A 173 2.34 13.36 15.02
N GLU A 174 3.28 14.23 14.68
CA GLU A 174 4.28 14.72 15.60
C GLU A 174 4.44 16.25 15.57
N THR A 175 4.89 16.80 16.69
CA THR A 175 5.13 18.23 16.86
C THR A 175 6.46 18.50 17.52
N SER A 176 7.13 19.59 17.15
CA SER A 176 8.35 20.04 17.83
C SER A 176 7.98 20.63 19.19
N ALA A 177 8.28 19.94 20.28
CA ALA A 177 8.00 20.41 21.64
C ALA A 177 9.02 21.47 22.12
N VAL A 178 8.63 22.20 23.17
CA VAL A 178 9.49 23.14 23.89
C VAL A 178 10.73 22.39 24.42
N GLY A 179 11.91 22.71 23.89
CA GLY A 179 13.16 22.03 24.25
C GLY A 179 13.76 21.13 23.16
N ASN A 180 13.19 21.14 21.94
CA ASN A 180 13.68 20.43 20.73
C ASN A 180 13.47 18.91 20.69
N ALA A 181 12.66 18.34 21.60
CA ALA A 181 12.18 16.96 21.45
C ALA A 181 10.92 16.93 20.57
N LEU A 182 10.68 15.85 19.83
CA LEU A 182 9.44 15.67 19.08
C LEU A 182 8.43 14.94 19.97
N GLU A 183 7.22 15.47 20.10
CA GLU A 183 6.11 14.84 20.81
C GLU A 183 5.09 14.31 19.81
N ALA A 184 4.48 13.17 20.10
CA ALA A 184 3.33 12.71 19.34
C ALA A 184 2.12 13.60 19.66
N PHE A 185 1.18 13.72 18.72
CA PHE A 185 -0.09 14.40 18.99
C PHE A 185 -1.27 13.66 18.39
N VAL A 186 -2.45 13.97 18.95
CA VAL A 186 -3.75 13.77 18.30
C VAL A 186 -4.56 15.06 18.41
N ILE A 187 -5.20 15.45 17.30
CA ILE A 187 -6.13 16.57 17.20
C ILE A 187 -7.49 16.01 16.80
N LYS A 188 -8.54 16.38 17.53
CA LYS A 188 -9.93 16.17 17.13
C LYS A 188 -10.52 17.48 16.63
N THR A 189 -11.29 17.39 15.55
CA THR A 189 -12.04 18.51 15.00
C THR A 189 -13.52 18.19 14.87
N ASP A 190 -14.33 19.24 14.73
CA ASP A 190 -15.69 19.14 14.22
C ASP A 190 -15.70 18.83 12.71
N ALA A 191 -16.90 18.72 12.12
CA ALA A 191 -17.09 18.38 10.71
C ALA A 191 -16.60 19.45 9.71
N VAL A 192 -16.34 20.68 10.17
CA VAL A 192 -15.79 21.74 9.31
C VAL A 192 -14.30 22.00 9.56
N GLY A 193 -13.69 21.25 10.49
CA GLY A 193 -12.27 21.29 10.80
C GLY A 193 -11.89 22.28 11.91
N ASN A 194 -12.83 22.78 12.70
CA ASN A 194 -12.50 23.52 13.92
C ASN A 194 -12.00 22.57 15.00
N GLU A 195 -10.93 22.95 15.70
CA GLU A 195 -10.40 22.17 16.83
C GLU A 195 -11.45 22.02 17.94
N GLU A 196 -11.68 20.78 18.36
CA GLU A 196 -12.42 20.46 19.58
C GLU A 196 -11.46 20.22 20.75
N TRP A 197 -10.37 19.49 20.48
CA TRP A 197 -9.27 19.32 21.42
C TRP A 197 -7.98 18.91 20.70
N THR A 198 -6.85 19.23 21.33
CA THR A 198 -5.51 18.83 20.91
C THR A 198 -4.73 18.35 22.13
N ASN A 199 -4.18 17.14 22.06
CA ASN A 199 -3.34 16.56 23.11
C ASN A 199 -2.01 16.11 22.52
N THR A 200 -0.93 16.31 23.29
CA THR A 200 0.39 15.73 23.00
C THR A 200 0.69 14.57 23.94
N TYR A 201 1.46 13.62 23.45
CA TYR A 201 1.82 12.39 24.13
C TYR A 201 3.31 12.11 23.92
N GLY A 202 3.98 11.63 24.95
CA GLY A 202 5.39 11.30 24.89
C GLY A 202 6.11 11.56 26.21
N GLY A 203 7.43 11.48 26.18
CA GLY A 203 8.29 11.74 27.32
C GLY A 203 9.44 12.68 26.98
N GLU A 204 10.60 12.43 27.58
CA GLU A 204 11.81 13.25 27.42
C GLU A 204 12.41 13.19 25.99
N TRP A 205 11.99 12.24 25.16
CA TRP A 205 12.62 11.90 23.90
C TRP A 205 11.66 12.04 22.72
N ASN A 206 12.21 11.96 21.50
CA ASN A 206 11.41 12.02 20.28
C ASN A 206 10.46 10.83 20.15
N ASP A 207 9.17 11.11 20.25
CA ASP A 207 8.05 10.19 20.11
C ASP A 207 7.15 10.61 18.93
N TYR A 208 6.53 9.64 18.26
CA TYR A 208 5.77 9.88 17.03
C TYR A 208 4.53 9.00 16.95
N MET A 209 3.42 9.54 16.45
CA MET A 209 2.26 8.76 16.00
C MET A 209 2.16 8.84 14.49
N VAL A 210 1.98 7.70 13.84
CA VAL A 210 1.86 7.62 12.37
C VAL A 210 0.53 7.08 11.91
N ALA A 211 -0.21 6.40 12.80
CA ALA A 211 -1.49 5.82 12.50
C ALA A 211 -2.50 6.09 13.62
N ILE A 212 -3.77 6.24 13.25
CA ILE A 212 -4.92 6.42 14.11
C ILE A 212 -6.16 5.78 13.46
N ASP A 213 -7.01 5.17 14.28
CA ASP A 213 -8.27 4.60 13.84
C ASP A 213 -9.34 4.71 14.92
N ASN A 214 -10.61 4.75 14.51
CA ASN A 214 -11.73 4.92 15.42
C ASN A 214 -12.13 3.58 16.06
N ALA A 215 -12.40 3.59 17.35
CA ALA A 215 -13.10 2.52 18.03
C ALA A 215 -14.62 2.68 17.85
N GLU A 216 -15.38 1.58 17.93
CA GLU A 216 -16.84 1.61 17.80
C GLU A 216 -17.54 2.41 18.91
N ASP A 217 -16.92 2.50 20.08
CA ASP A 217 -17.45 3.23 21.25
C ASP A 217 -17.10 4.72 21.26
N GLY A 218 -16.44 5.22 20.20
CA GLY A 218 -16.02 6.62 20.06
C GLY A 218 -14.65 6.95 20.64
N ASP A 219 -13.95 5.96 21.19
CA ASP A 219 -12.53 6.06 21.52
C ASP A 219 -11.66 5.99 20.25
N TYR A 220 -10.35 6.12 20.43
CA TYR A 220 -9.37 6.07 19.34
C TYR A 220 -8.23 5.11 19.68
N PHE A 221 -7.70 4.42 18.67
CA PHE A 221 -6.44 3.69 18.77
C PHE A 221 -5.39 4.39 17.92
N SER A 222 -4.25 4.72 18.51
CA SER A 222 -3.12 5.35 17.83
C SER A 222 -1.88 4.46 17.88
N GLY A 223 -1.03 4.55 16.87
CA GLY A 223 0.18 3.76 16.73
C GLY A 223 1.35 4.56 16.15
N GLY A 224 2.56 4.24 16.61
CA GLY A 224 3.79 4.81 16.09
C GLY A 224 5.01 4.28 16.82
N GLN A 225 5.87 5.19 17.30
CA GLN A 225 7.10 4.85 18.01
C GLN A 225 7.28 5.67 19.26
N ALA A 226 7.74 5.01 20.32
CA ALA A 226 8.23 5.67 21.52
C ALA A 226 9.73 5.46 21.66
N ARG A 227 10.47 6.51 22.00
CA ARG A 227 11.90 6.43 22.25
C ARG A 227 12.16 6.16 23.72
N ILE A 228 12.57 4.92 24.02
CA ILE A 228 12.81 4.44 25.37
C ILE A 228 14.23 4.73 25.87
N SER A 229 15.15 5.09 24.97
CA SER A 229 16.51 5.53 25.31
C SER A 229 17.12 6.37 24.18
N ALA A 230 18.31 6.93 24.43
CA ALA A 230 19.05 7.72 23.45
C ALA A 230 19.32 6.99 22.12
N SER A 231 19.22 5.67 22.04
CA SER A 231 19.47 4.92 20.80
C SER A 231 18.42 3.85 20.48
N ASN A 232 17.31 3.78 21.21
CA ASN A 232 16.31 2.72 21.02
C ASN A 232 14.89 3.30 20.96
N ARG A 233 14.19 2.99 19.85
CA ARG A 233 12.79 3.29 19.62
C ARG A 233 12.02 1.98 19.54
N GLN A 234 10.89 1.92 20.22
CA GLN A 234 10.04 0.74 20.29
C GLN A 234 8.68 1.02 19.67
N PHE A 235 7.98 -0.06 19.28
CA PHE A 235 6.58 0.04 18.92
C PHE A 235 5.81 0.70 20.06
N TRP A 236 4.89 1.60 19.71
CA TRP A 236 4.01 2.24 20.68
C TRP A 236 2.59 2.25 20.14
N VAL A 237 1.66 1.71 20.93
CA VAL A 237 0.22 1.75 20.65
C VAL A 237 -0.51 2.27 21.87
N GLN A 238 -1.53 3.10 21.65
CA GLN A 238 -2.36 3.67 22.70
C GLN A 238 -3.83 3.49 22.37
N ARG A 239 -4.64 3.37 23.43
CA ARG A 239 -6.06 3.65 23.37
C ARG A 239 -6.34 4.97 24.08
N LEU A 240 -7.04 5.85 23.40
CA LEU A 240 -7.41 7.17 23.86
C LEU A 240 -8.93 7.23 23.99
N SER A 241 -9.41 7.88 25.05
CA SER A 241 -10.83 8.20 25.16
C SER A 241 -11.26 9.20 24.08
N ASN A 242 -12.58 9.41 23.92
CA ASN A 242 -13.09 10.44 23.02
C ASN A 242 -12.60 11.88 23.36
N SER A 243 -12.15 12.15 24.58
CA SER A 243 -11.52 13.43 25.00
C SER A 243 -10.00 13.45 24.82
N GLY A 244 -9.41 12.38 24.28
CA GLY A 244 -7.96 12.24 24.11
C GLY A 244 -7.22 11.84 25.40
N ASP A 245 -7.90 11.48 26.48
CA ASP A 245 -7.23 10.96 27.67
C ASP A 245 -6.72 9.53 27.42
N VAL A 246 -5.48 9.23 27.82
CA VAL A 246 -4.90 7.88 27.66
C VAL A 246 -5.61 6.89 28.58
N ILE A 247 -6.28 5.90 27.99
CA ILE A 247 -6.91 4.77 28.72
C ILE A 247 -5.84 3.73 29.02
N TRP A 248 -5.05 3.37 28.00
CA TRP A 248 -3.86 2.54 28.15
C TRP A 248 -2.85 2.85 27.05
N ASP A 249 -1.56 2.62 27.34
CA ASP A 249 -0.52 2.53 26.32
C ASP A 249 0.34 1.28 26.48
N ARG A 250 0.92 0.82 25.37
CA ARG A 250 1.84 -0.31 25.30
C ARG A 250 3.04 0.06 24.46
N LYS A 251 4.22 -0.19 25.02
CA LYS A 251 5.52 -0.03 24.35
C LYS A 251 6.25 -1.36 24.37
N TRP A 252 6.72 -1.83 23.22
CA TRP A 252 7.43 -3.11 23.15
C TRP A 252 8.39 -3.17 21.97
N GLY A 253 9.40 -4.02 22.11
CA GLY A 253 10.42 -4.25 21.10
C GLY A 253 11.65 -4.93 21.70
N GLY A 254 12.64 -5.14 20.86
CA GLY A 254 13.92 -5.72 21.20
C GLY A 254 14.99 -4.69 21.61
N PRO A 255 16.27 -5.10 21.55
CA PRO A 255 17.40 -4.23 21.88
C PRO A 255 17.73 -3.20 20.77
N PHE A 256 17.06 -3.28 19.61
CA PHE A 256 17.29 -2.42 18.46
C PHE A 256 16.09 -1.52 18.19
N PRO A 257 16.27 -0.39 17.48
CA PRO A 257 15.15 0.45 17.05
C PRO A 257 14.19 -0.33 16.15
N GLU A 258 12.94 -0.46 16.57
CA GLU A 258 11.86 -1.05 15.78
C GLU A 258 11.40 -0.12 14.65
N SER A 259 10.48 -0.58 13.80
CA SER A 259 9.75 0.29 12.87
C SER A 259 8.53 0.93 13.56
N ASN A 260 7.77 1.77 12.83
CA ASN A 260 6.52 2.29 13.36
C ASN A 260 5.50 1.16 13.56
N ALA A 261 4.67 1.28 14.60
CA ALA A 261 3.46 0.48 14.76
C ALA A 261 2.32 1.12 13.95
N ASN A 262 1.99 0.57 12.79
CA ASN A 262 0.83 1.00 12.01
C ASN A 262 -0.40 0.27 12.56
N VAL A 263 -1.45 1.00 12.94
CA VAL A 263 -2.66 0.43 13.57
C VAL A 263 -3.86 0.47 12.63
N THR A 264 -4.74 -0.51 12.76
CA THR A 264 -6.06 -0.56 12.15
C THR A 264 -6.99 -1.35 13.06
N VAL A 265 -8.22 -0.88 13.24
CA VAL A 265 -9.23 -1.56 14.05
C VAL A 265 -9.90 -2.63 13.20
N ALA A 266 -9.87 -3.87 13.66
CA ALA A 266 -10.59 -4.97 13.03
C ALA A 266 -12.09 -4.84 13.27
N THR A 267 -12.88 -5.54 12.47
CA THR A 267 -14.36 -5.54 12.53
C THR A 267 -14.91 -5.98 13.88
N ASN A 268 -14.16 -6.77 14.65
CA ASN A 268 -14.55 -7.21 15.98
C ASN A 268 -14.05 -6.28 17.11
N GLY A 269 -13.44 -5.14 16.76
CA GLY A 269 -12.89 -4.16 17.68
C GLY A 269 -11.43 -4.40 18.09
N ASP A 270 -10.81 -5.54 17.72
CA ASP A 270 -9.40 -5.78 18.05
C ASP A 270 -8.47 -4.83 17.31
N VAL A 271 -7.30 -4.57 17.88
CA VAL A 271 -6.30 -3.70 17.25
C VAL A 271 -5.30 -4.54 16.47
N LEU A 272 -5.25 -4.35 15.16
CA LEU A 272 -4.23 -4.93 14.29
C LEU A 272 -3.03 -3.99 14.24
N VAL A 273 -1.82 -4.57 14.29
CA VAL A 273 -0.56 -3.82 14.25
C VAL A 273 0.33 -4.39 13.16
N ALA A 274 0.91 -3.52 12.33
CA ALA A 274 1.88 -3.87 11.30
C ALA A 274 3.18 -3.08 11.44
N GLY A 275 4.31 -3.76 11.21
CA GLY A 275 5.65 -3.16 11.22
C GLY A 275 6.75 -4.16 10.83
N SER A 276 7.94 -3.99 11.38
CA SER A 276 9.05 -4.95 11.33
C SER A 276 9.76 -5.03 12.67
N TRP A 277 10.08 -6.27 13.08
CA TRP A 277 10.91 -6.57 14.23
C TRP A 277 12.39 -6.48 13.86
N SER A 278 13.15 -5.67 14.59
CA SER A 278 14.54 -5.34 14.28
C SER A 278 15.56 -6.28 14.90
N TYR A 279 16.60 -6.60 14.12
CA TYR A 279 17.76 -7.41 14.49
C TYR A 279 19.09 -6.65 14.39
N GLY A 280 19.04 -5.35 14.06
CA GLY A 280 20.21 -4.49 14.00
C GLY A 280 19.85 -3.02 13.79
N ASN A 281 20.83 -2.13 13.94
CA ASN A 281 20.64 -0.67 13.78
C ASN A 281 20.48 -0.19 12.32
N ASN A 282 20.66 -1.08 11.34
CA ASN A 282 20.67 -0.74 9.91
C ASN A 282 19.37 -1.15 9.20
N ALA A 283 18.22 -0.97 9.85
CA ALA A 283 16.90 -1.41 9.35
C ALA A 283 16.80 -2.91 9.00
N LEU A 284 17.72 -3.73 9.52
CA LEU A 284 17.70 -5.18 9.36
C LEU A 284 16.60 -5.75 10.26
N GLY A 285 15.57 -6.35 9.66
CA GLY A 285 14.42 -6.83 10.41
C GLY A 285 13.70 -7.99 9.74
N ARG A 286 12.64 -8.46 10.40
CA ARG A 286 11.59 -9.32 9.83
C ARG A 286 10.27 -8.57 9.83
N ARG A 287 9.38 -8.90 8.90
CA ARG A 287 8.00 -8.36 8.91
C ARG A 287 7.31 -8.79 10.19
N TYR A 288 6.51 -7.90 10.77
CA TYR A 288 5.85 -8.15 12.03
C TYR A 288 4.37 -7.80 11.92
N LEU A 289 3.52 -8.70 12.42
CA LEU A 289 2.11 -8.42 12.68
C LEU A 289 1.80 -8.77 14.13
N ALA A 290 0.88 -8.02 14.73
CA ALA A 290 0.26 -8.38 15.99
C ALA A 290 -1.23 -8.06 16.00
N ARG A 291 -1.94 -8.70 16.91
CA ARG A 291 -3.33 -8.43 17.25
C ARG A 291 -3.44 -8.25 18.75
N LEU A 292 -4.02 -7.14 19.17
CA LEU A 292 -4.13 -6.75 20.57
C LEU A 292 -5.60 -6.77 21.02
N ASP A 293 -5.81 -7.15 22.27
CA ASP A 293 -7.09 -6.97 22.95
C ASP A 293 -7.35 -5.46 23.12
N PRO A 294 -8.52 -4.96 22.72
CA PRO A 294 -8.79 -3.52 22.76
C PRO A 294 -8.99 -2.98 24.17
N SER A 295 -9.32 -3.83 25.16
CA SER A 295 -9.62 -3.41 26.53
C SER A 295 -8.36 -3.05 27.31
N ASP A 296 -7.26 -3.76 27.07
CA ASP A 296 -6.02 -3.59 27.82
C ASP A 296 -4.75 -3.63 26.97
N GLY A 297 -4.83 -3.75 25.64
CA GLY A 297 -3.67 -3.80 24.76
C GLY A 297 -2.78 -5.04 24.94
N SER A 298 -3.25 -6.08 25.64
CA SER A 298 -2.53 -7.34 25.73
C SER A 298 -2.49 -8.06 24.38
N PHE A 299 -1.44 -8.84 24.12
CA PHE A 299 -1.33 -9.58 22.87
C PHE A 299 -2.34 -10.73 22.85
N ILE A 300 -3.22 -10.72 21.85
CA ILE A 300 -3.94 -11.92 21.44
C ILE A 300 -2.95 -12.83 20.69
N TRP A 301 -2.19 -12.25 19.76
CA TRP A 301 -1.04 -12.89 19.14
C TRP A 301 -0.06 -11.86 18.58
N GLN A 302 1.19 -12.28 18.37
CA GLN A 302 2.20 -11.55 17.61
C GLN A 302 3.10 -12.53 16.87
N ARG A 303 3.55 -12.16 15.67
CA ARG A 303 4.30 -13.04 14.77
C ARG A 303 5.28 -12.26 13.91
N GLU A 304 6.39 -12.91 13.61
CA GLU A 304 7.39 -12.45 12.65
C GLU A 304 7.37 -13.32 11.39
N TYR A 305 7.63 -12.72 10.24
CA TYR A 305 7.52 -13.39 8.95
C TYR A 305 8.72 -13.14 8.03
N GLY A 306 9.04 -14.17 7.25
CA GLY A 306 10.08 -14.13 6.23
C GLY A 306 11.51 -14.16 6.78
N SER A 307 12.46 -13.97 5.86
CA SER A 307 13.89 -13.85 6.17
C SER A 307 14.22 -12.49 6.80
N GLN A 308 15.35 -12.42 7.49
CA GLN A 308 15.91 -11.14 7.93
C GLN A 308 16.49 -10.41 6.72
N THR A 309 15.99 -9.22 6.41
CA THR A 309 16.57 -8.33 5.40
C THR A 309 16.29 -6.86 5.76
N ILE A 310 16.79 -5.94 4.95
CA ILE A 310 16.67 -4.50 5.17
C ILE A 310 15.37 -3.95 4.59
N ASP A 311 14.83 -2.89 5.22
CA ASP A 311 13.63 -2.17 4.80
C ASP A 311 12.42 -3.08 4.52
N VAL A 312 12.00 -3.82 5.55
CA VAL A 312 10.89 -4.80 5.48
C VAL A 312 9.65 -4.42 6.29
N ALA A 313 9.58 -3.18 6.78
CA ALA A 313 8.45 -2.75 7.59
C ALA A 313 7.14 -2.84 6.81
N LEU A 314 6.20 -3.63 7.31
CA LEU A 314 4.82 -3.58 6.85
C LEU A 314 4.23 -2.23 7.27
N GLN A 315 3.68 -1.48 6.32
CA GLN A 315 3.26 -0.10 6.52
C GLN A 315 1.75 0.05 6.73
N VAL A 316 0.99 -1.03 6.53
CA VAL A 316 -0.46 -1.07 6.69
C VAL A 316 -0.90 -2.51 6.94
N VAL A 317 -2.03 -2.71 7.60
CA VAL A 317 -2.73 -4.00 7.67
C VAL A 317 -4.23 -3.75 7.53
N LYS A 318 -4.92 -4.51 6.68
CA LYS A 318 -6.36 -4.41 6.43
C LYS A 318 -7.00 -5.79 6.55
N GLU A 319 -8.25 -5.81 6.99
CA GLU A 319 -9.06 -7.02 7.06
C GLU A 319 -9.76 -7.30 5.73
N VAL A 320 -9.77 -8.56 5.32
CA VAL A 320 -10.32 -9.03 4.04
C VAL A 320 -11.66 -9.70 4.29
N PHE A 321 -12.75 -9.09 3.83
CA PHE A 321 -14.08 -9.67 3.93
C PHE A 321 -14.34 -10.71 2.81
N PRO A 322 -15.10 -11.79 3.09
CA PRO A 322 -15.69 -12.17 4.38
C PRO A 322 -14.81 -13.10 5.23
N SER A 323 -13.59 -13.47 4.76
CA SER A 323 -12.76 -14.46 5.46
C SER A 323 -12.14 -13.95 6.76
N MET A 324 -12.07 -12.62 6.94
CA MET A 324 -11.39 -11.94 8.04
C MET A 324 -9.88 -12.18 8.03
N ASP A 325 -9.34 -12.68 6.90
CA ASP A 325 -7.91 -12.72 6.65
C ASP A 325 -7.32 -11.31 6.69
N LEU A 326 -6.01 -11.21 6.87
CA LEU A 326 -5.33 -9.92 6.86
C LEU A 326 -4.50 -9.78 5.59
N ILE A 327 -4.54 -8.60 4.97
CA ILE A 327 -3.63 -8.19 3.89
C ILE A 327 -2.77 -7.02 4.38
N SER A 328 -1.51 -7.04 3.99
CA SER A 328 -0.54 -6.03 4.39
C SER A 328 0.43 -5.73 3.24
N ALA A 329 0.96 -4.51 3.23
CA ALA A 329 1.90 -4.06 2.22
C ALA A 329 3.11 -3.34 2.83
N GLY A 330 4.23 -3.36 2.11
CA GLY A 330 5.43 -2.62 2.49
C GLY A 330 6.59 -2.82 1.51
N PRO A 331 7.72 -2.13 1.73
CA PRO A 331 8.96 -2.38 0.99
C PRO A 331 9.62 -3.71 1.35
N MET A 332 10.55 -4.12 0.49
CA MET A 332 11.62 -5.06 0.79
C MET A 332 12.87 -4.58 0.05
N ALA A 333 14.01 -4.48 0.72
CA ALA A 333 15.27 -4.23 0.03
C ALA A 333 16.19 -5.46 0.07
N GLN A 334 16.85 -5.72 -1.06
CA GLN A 334 17.89 -6.74 -1.21
C GLN A 334 19.07 -6.14 -1.98
N GLY A 335 20.14 -5.79 -1.26
CA GLY A 335 21.27 -5.08 -1.86
C GLY A 335 20.85 -3.70 -2.35
N LEU A 336 20.87 -3.48 -3.68
CA LEU A 336 20.43 -2.24 -4.30
C LEU A 336 18.99 -2.31 -4.84
N GLU A 337 18.36 -3.48 -4.84
CA GLU A 337 17.02 -3.70 -5.37
C GLU A 337 15.96 -3.46 -4.30
N TYR A 338 14.82 -2.89 -4.71
CA TYR A 338 13.65 -2.68 -3.86
C TYR A 338 12.44 -3.33 -4.52
N PHE A 339 11.62 -3.98 -3.70
CA PHE A 339 10.40 -4.66 -4.13
C PHE A 339 9.19 -4.15 -3.36
N GLY A 340 8.05 -4.08 -4.06
CA GLY A 340 6.75 -4.05 -3.39
C GLY A 340 6.49 -5.39 -2.74
N THR A 341 5.98 -5.41 -1.51
CA THR A 341 5.55 -6.65 -0.83
C THR A 341 4.05 -6.60 -0.64
N LEU A 342 3.34 -7.66 -1.05
CA LEU A 342 2.02 -7.97 -0.50
C LEU A 342 2.11 -9.23 0.36
N PHE A 343 1.45 -9.21 1.50
CA PHE A 343 1.51 -10.28 2.47
C PHE A 343 0.13 -10.58 3.05
N ARG A 344 -0.35 -11.81 2.86
CA ARG A 344 -1.66 -12.25 3.34
C ARG A 344 -1.53 -13.32 4.43
N THR A 345 -2.31 -13.18 5.48
CA THR A 345 -2.39 -14.13 6.60
C THR A 345 -3.83 -14.45 6.95
N THR A 346 -4.05 -15.53 7.70
CA THR A 346 -5.34 -15.75 8.37
C THR A 346 -5.58 -14.68 9.44
N SER A 347 -6.81 -14.56 9.94
CA SER A 347 -7.15 -13.70 11.09
C SER A 347 -6.35 -14.00 12.38
N ALA A 348 -5.77 -15.20 12.47
CA ALA A 348 -4.91 -15.69 13.55
C ALA A 348 -3.40 -15.47 13.29
N GLY A 349 -3.06 -14.83 12.17
CA GLY A 349 -1.69 -14.54 11.76
C GLY A 349 -0.95 -15.73 11.14
N ASP A 350 -1.63 -16.80 10.72
CA ASP A 350 -0.94 -17.86 9.99
C ASP A 350 -0.69 -17.41 8.55
N SER A 351 0.55 -17.53 8.07
CA SER A 351 0.92 -17.10 6.71
C SER A 351 0.14 -17.88 5.65
N LEU A 352 -0.53 -17.16 4.75
CA LEU A 352 -1.16 -17.75 3.57
C LEU A 352 -0.22 -17.62 2.37
N TRP A 353 0.30 -16.43 2.11
CA TRP A 353 1.31 -16.18 1.08
C TRP A 353 1.99 -14.83 1.27
N MET A 354 3.19 -14.71 0.72
CA MET A 354 3.94 -13.45 0.59
C MET A 354 4.41 -13.34 -0.85
N ARG A 355 4.27 -12.15 -1.44
CA ARG A 355 4.68 -11.88 -2.83
C ARG A 355 5.49 -10.60 -2.92
N TYR A 356 6.48 -10.64 -3.79
CA TYR A 356 7.31 -9.50 -4.13
C TYR A 356 7.01 -9.04 -5.55
N TYR A 357 7.09 -7.75 -5.79
CA TYR A 357 6.81 -7.14 -7.08
C TYR A 357 8.01 -6.28 -7.46
N GLN A 358 8.68 -6.67 -8.54
CA GLN A 358 9.82 -5.96 -9.09
C GLN A 358 9.35 -5.17 -10.30
N TYR A 359 9.64 -3.86 -10.28
CA TYR A 359 9.30 -3.02 -11.40
C TYR A 359 10.29 -3.21 -12.56
N TYR A 360 9.75 -3.35 -13.76
CA TYR A 360 10.50 -3.42 -15.00
C TYR A 360 9.70 -2.67 -16.07
N ASP A 361 10.35 -1.96 -16.98
CA ASP A 361 9.76 -1.50 -18.25
C ASP A 361 10.83 -1.44 -19.34
N ASP A 362 10.49 -0.95 -20.53
CA ASP A 362 11.38 -0.80 -21.69
C ASP A 362 12.56 0.16 -21.44
N VAL A 363 12.47 0.95 -20.37
CA VAL A 363 13.38 2.05 -20.04
C VAL A 363 14.17 1.77 -18.76
N VAL A 364 13.55 1.08 -17.80
CA VAL A 364 14.03 0.79 -16.46
C VAL A 364 14.13 -0.73 -16.30
N SER A 365 15.36 -1.23 -16.45
CA SER A 365 15.68 -2.59 -16.05
C SER A 365 15.93 -2.68 -14.54
N ASN A 366 15.35 -3.70 -13.90
CA ASN A 366 15.47 -3.97 -12.46
C ASN A 366 15.06 -2.79 -11.55
N GLY A 367 14.09 -1.98 -11.95
CA GLY A 367 13.65 -0.79 -11.23
C GLY A 367 13.38 -1.05 -9.75
N LYS A 368 13.72 -0.07 -8.92
CA LYS A 368 13.39 -0.06 -7.50
C LYS A 368 11.91 0.26 -7.39
N ALA A 369 11.15 -0.57 -6.69
CA ALA A 369 9.77 -0.27 -6.41
C ALA A 369 9.37 -0.73 -5.02
N PHE A 370 8.40 -0.08 -4.41
CA PHE A 370 7.90 -0.48 -3.09
C PHE A 370 6.45 -0.06 -2.93
N PHE A 371 5.70 -0.82 -2.14
CA PHE A 371 4.35 -0.46 -1.74
C PHE A 371 4.34 0.29 -0.42
N ARG A 372 3.40 1.23 -0.30
CA ARG A 372 3.12 2.03 0.88
C ARG A 372 1.78 1.68 1.50
N ASP A 373 0.81 1.28 0.68
CA ASP A 373 -0.57 1.04 1.10
C ASP A 373 -1.23 -0.06 0.25
N VAL A 374 -2.26 -0.69 0.79
CA VAL A 374 -3.08 -1.71 0.11
C VAL A 374 -4.50 -1.71 0.66
N GLU A 375 -5.47 -1.91 -0.24
CA GLU A 375 -6.86 -2.13 0.11
C GLU A 375 -7.42 -3.40 -0.55
N PRO A 376 -8.23 -4.20 0.16
CA PRO A 376 -9.09 -5.20 -0.46
C PRO A 376 -10.07 -4.55 -1.42
N THR A 377 -10.39 -5.24 -2.52
CA THR A 377 -11.33 -4.73 -3.52
C THR A 377 -12.61 -5.56 -3.61
N PRO A 378 -13.75 -4.97 -4.03
CA PRO A 378 -15.03 -5.68 -4.06
C PRO A 378 -15.06 -6.94 -4.94
N ASP A 379 -14.16 -7.04 -5.92
CA ASP A 379 -13.97 -8.22 -6.78
C ASP A 379 -13.13 -9.33 -6.12
N GLY A 380 -12.78 -9.18 -4.84
CA GLY A 380 -12.00 -10.13 -4.04
C GLY A 380 -10.49 -10.02 -4.21
N GLY A 381 -10.01 -9.08 -5.03
CA GLY A 381 -8.58 -8.80 -5.21
C GLY A 381 -8.01 -7.76 -4.23
N PHE A 382 -6.86 -7.20 -4.59
CA PHE A 382 -6.20 -6.14 -3.82
C PHE A 382 -5.66 -5.05 -4.73
N ILE A 383 -5.84 -3.79 -4.34
CA ILE A 383 -5.22 -2.61 -4.96
C ILE A 383 -4.13 -2.09 -4.04
N ALA A 384 -2.92 -1.90 -4.55
CA ALA A 384 -1.78 -1.39 -3.80
C ALA A 384 -1.16 -0.19 -4.51
N CYS A 385 -0.60 0.75 -3.74
CA CYS A 385 0.13 1.88 -4.29
C CYS A 385 1.50 2.08 -3.65
N GLY A 386 2.37 2.81 -4.34
CA GLY A 386 3.68 3.16 -3.85
C GLY A 386 4.50 3.96 -4.86
N SER A 387 5.77 3.59 -5.02
CA SER A 387 6.67 4.23 -5.97
C SER A 387 7.40 3.23 -6.84
N ALA A 388 7.68 3.65 -8.07
CA ALA A 388 8.63 3.02 -8.98
C ALA A 388 9.71 4.04 -9.35
N LEU A 389 10.98 3.63 -9.36
CA LEU A 389 12.14 4.50 -9.65
C LEU A 389 13.29 3.68 -10.27
N PRO A 390 14.18 4.31 -11.05
CA PRO A 390 15.31 3.63 -11.67
C PRO A 390 16.38 3.16 -10.66
N VAL A 391 17.19 2.17 -11.05
CA VAL A 391 18.26 1.59 -10.21
C VAL A 391 19.41 2.58 -10.01
N THR A 392 19.82 3.27 -11.06
CA THR A 392 20.91 4.26 -11.05
C THR A 392 20.33 5.68 -11.20
N HIS A 393 20.67 6.57 -10.26
CA HIS A 393 20.39 8.01 -10.38
C HIS A 393 21.25 8.67 -11.48
N ALA A 394 22.29 7.98 -11.97
CA ALA A 394 23.14 8.41 -13.05
C ALA A 394 22.70 7.71 -14.34
N ASP A 395 21.74 8.30 -15.05
CA ASP A 395 21.92 8.64 -16.47
C ASP A 395 20.64 9.27 -17.03
N THR A 396 20.78 10.57 -17.33
CA THR A 396 19.85 11.47 -18.02
C THR A 396 18.59 11.88 -17.25
N LEU A 397 18.16 13.12 -17.54
CA LEU A 397 17.04 13.83 -16.92
C LEU A 397 15.68 13.07 -17.05
N GLN A 398 15.60 12.02 -17.87
CA GLN A 398 14.36 11.38 -18.33
C GLN A 398 13.71 10.36 -17.38
N TYR A 399 14.31 10.03 -16.22
CA TYR A 399 13.79 8.92 -15.38
C TYR A 399 13.45 9.38 -13.97
N THR A 400 12.18 9.71 -13.78
CA THR A 400 11.58 10.16 -12.51
C THR A 400 11.19 9.00 -11.61
N GLN A 401 11.12 9.27 -10.30
CA GLN A 401 10.37 8.43 -9.37
C GLN A 401 8.89 8.72 -9.61
N ASP A 402 8.07 7.72 -9.89
CA ASP A 402 6.66 7.90 -10.22
C ASP A 402 5.73 7.16 -9.27
N VAL A 403 4.47 7.57 -9.26
CA VAL A 403 3.42 6.89 -8.50
C VAL A 403 3.16 5.54 -9.18
N TRP A 404 3.20 4.47 -8.39
CA TRP A 404 2.99 3.12 -8.88
C TRP A 404 1.73 2.54 -8.27
N VAL A 405 0.84 1.98 -9.11
CA VAL A 405 -0.41 1.37 -8.67
C VAL A 405 -0.57 0.00 -9.30
N VAL A 406 -0.84 -1.00 -8.46
CA VAL A 406 -0.96 -2.41 -8.86
C VAL A 406 -2.25 -2.98 -8.34
N LYS A 407 -3.06 -3.52 -9.24
CA LYS A 407 -4.26 -4.29 -8.93
C LYS A 407 -4.01 -5.76 -9.20
N THR A 408 -4.26 -6.57 -8.19
CA THR A 408 -4.07 -8.02 -8.22
C THR A 408 -5.37 -8.77 -7.95
N ASP A 409 -5.36 -10.07 -8.24
CA ASP A 409 -6.41 -11.00 -7.82
C ASP A 409 -6.30 -11.36 -6.32
N SER A 410 -7.23 -12.20 -5.85
CA SER A 410 -7.28 -12.66 -4.46
C SER A 410 -6.04 -13.45 -3.99
N MET A 411 -5.21 -13.92 -4.92
CA MET A 411 -3.97 -14.64 -4.65
C MET A 411 -2.73 -13.74 -4.79
N GLY A 412 -2.92 -12.44 -5.01
CA GLY A 412 -1.85 -11.47 -5.25
C GLY A 412 -1.26 -11.54 -6.66
N CYS A 413 -1.92 -12.18 -7.61
CA CYS A 413 -1.39 -12.29 -8.96
C CYS A 413 -1.78 -11.11 -9.85
N ILE A 414 -0.83 -10.58 -10.62
CA ILE A 414 -1.13 -9.62 -11.71
C ILE A 414 -1.74 -10.35 -12.90
N GLU A 415 -1.25 -11.56 -13.20
CA GLU A 415 -1.86 -12.46 -14.17
C GLU A 415 -2.29 -13.76 -13.47
N PRO A 416 -3.52 -14.25 -13.68
CA PRO A 416 -4.03 -15.45 -13.02
C PRO A 416 -3.07 -16.65 -13.12
N GLY A 417 -2.97 -17.43 -12.04
CA GLY A 417 -2.15 -18.66 -11.99
C GLY A 417 -0.72 -18.47 -11.45
N CYS A 418 -0.27 -17.24 -11.18
CA CYS A 418 1.07 -17.00 -10.61
C CYS A 418 1.34 -17.74 -9.28
N HIS A 419 0.27 -18.05 -8.52
CA HIS A 419 0.33 -18.68 -7.20
C HIS A 419 0.58 -20.19 -7.24
N VAL A 420 0.42 -20.80 -8.41
CA VAL A 420 0.51 -22.26 -8.60
C VAL A 420 1.94 -22.71 -8.77
N ILE A 421 2.80 -21.83 -9.27
CA ILE A 421 4.17 -22.16 -9.60
C ILE A 421 4.96 -22.20 -8.29
N THR A 422 5.29 -23.42 -7.86
CA THR A 422 5.99 -23.66 -6.59
C THR A 422 7.36 -22.99 -6.58
N GLY A 423 7.67 -22.25 -5.52
CA GLY A 423 8.92 -21.52 -5.36
C GLY A 423 8.97 -20.17 -6.08
N VAL A 424 7.89 -19.73 -6.72
CA VAL A 424 7.88 -18.38 -7.32
C VAL A 424 7.32 -17.38 -6.31
N GLU A 425 8.18 -16.44 -5.91
CA GLU A 425 7.87 -15.44 -4.89
C GLU A 425 7.83 -14.03 -5.48
N THR A 426 8.60 -13.77 -6.53
CA THR A 426 8.71 -12.44 -7.16
C THR A 426 7.96 -12.40 -8.49
N GLN A 427 7.17 -11.37 -8.72
CA GLN A 427 6.55 -11.07 -10.00
C GLN A 427 7.27 -9.89 -10.65
N ILE A 428 7.77 -10.08 -11.88
CA ILE A 428 8.27 -8.98 -12.71
C ILE A 428 7.07 -8.33 -13.40
N THR A 429 6.99 -7.01 -13.34
CA THR A 429 5.87 -6.27 -13.95
C THR A 429 6.15 -5.84 -15.39
N ASN A 430 5.09 -5.44 -16.12
CA ASN A 430 5.14 -4.93 -17.51
C ASN A 430 5.76 -5.87 -18.56
N LEU A 431 5.77 -7.18 -18.34
CA LEU A 431 6.30 -8.16 -19.31
C LEU A 431 5.22 -9.05 -19.93
N LYS A 432 3.96 -8.62 -19.92
CA LYS A 432 2.84 -9.41 -20.47
C LYS A 432 3.07 -9.83 -21.93
N ASP A 433 3.57 -8.93 -22.76
CA ASP A 433 3.73 -9.18 -24.20
C ASP A 433 4.93 -10.06 -24.57
N VAL A 434 5.79 -10.40 -23.58
CA VAL A 434 6.94 -11.30 -23.75
C VAL A 434 6.50 -12.70 -24.15
N LEU A 435 5.33 -13.16 -23.68
CA LEU A 435 4.86 -14.52 -23.89
C LEU A 435 3.65 -14.53 -24.83
N ARG A 436 3.80 -15.19 -25.98
CA ARG A 436 2.73 -15.31 -26.99
C ARG A 436 2.55 -16.77 -27.40
N VAL A 437 1.32 -17.15 -27.71
CA VAL A 437 0.96 -18.52 -28.12
C VAL A 437 0.07 -18.53 -29.35
N TRP A 438 0.30 -19.47 -30.26
CA TRP A 438 -0.57 -19.70 -31.42
C TRP A 438 -0.46 -21.13 -31.98
N PRO A 439 -1.54 -21.69 -32.57
CA PRO A 439 -2.89 -21.13 -32.59
C PRO A 439 -3.51 -21.13 -31.18
N ASN A 440 -4.40 -20.18 -30.91
CA ASN A 440 -5.21 -20.13 -29.70
C ASN A 440 -6.63 -19.72 -30.11
N PRO A 441 -7.61 -20.65 -30.14
CA PRO A 441 -7.55 -22.02 -29.58
C PRO A 441 -6.62 -22.99 -30.31
N VAL A 442 -6.16 -24.03 -29.60
CA VAL A 442 -5.34 -25.14 -30.13
C VAL A 442 -6.11 -26.46 -30.03
N ALA A 443 -6.07 -27.27 -31.09
CA ALA A 443 -6.74 -28.56 -31.10
C ALA A 443 -6.05 -29.57 -30.16
N ALA A 444 -6.84 -30.35 -29.43
CA ALA A 444 -6.35 -31.39 -28.54
C ALA A 444 -5.40 -32.36 -29.26
N GLY A 445 -4.24 -32.62 -28.65
CA GLY A 445 -3.19 -33.47 -29.22
C GLY A 445 -2.37 -32.82 -30.34
N SER A 446 -2.59 -31.54 -30.66
CA SER A 446 -1.75 -30.76 -31.57
C SER A 446 -0.65 -30.00 -30.83
N ALA A 447 0.34 -29.52 -31.58
CA ALA A 447 1.37 -28.62 -31.05
C ALA A 447 0.94 -27.15 -31.19
N MET A 448 1.31 -26.32 -30.21
CA MET A 448 1.26 -24.87 -30.32
C MET A 448 2.66 -24.29 -30.40
N GLN A 449 2.80 -23.12 -31.01
CA GLN A 449 4.00 -22.31 -30.94
C GLN A 449 3.94 -21.42 -29.72
N VAL A 450 5.05 -21.35 -28.99
CA VAL A 450 5.25 -20.42 -27.88
C VAL A 450 6.39 -19.49 -28.27
N SER A 451 6.15 -18.19 -28.34
CA SER A 451 7.21 -17.18 -28.41
C SER A 451 7.51 -16.66 -27.02
N VAL A 452 8.79 -16.62 -26.69
CA VAL A 452 9.32 -15.89 -25.54
C VAL A 452 10.25 -14.80 -26.09
N GLU A 453 9.79 -13.55 -26.07
CA GLU A 453 10.50 -12.37 -26.59
C GLU A 453 10.91 -11.48 -25.42
N LEU A 454 12.06 -11.79 -24.80
CA LEU A 454 12.57 -10.98 -23.71
C LEU A 454 13.09 -9.63 -24.22
N PRO A 455 12.86 -8.53 -23.48
CA PRO A 455 13.41 -7.22 -23.82
C PRO A 455 14.95 -7.23 -23.86
N GLU A 456 15.52 -6.32 -24.67
CA GLU A 456 16.96 -6.11 -24.69
C GLU A 456 17.47 -5.74 -23.28
N GLY A 457 18.56 -6.37 -22.84
CA GLY A 457 19.12 -6.14 -21.51
C GLY A 457 18.43 -6.88 -20.35
N PHE A 458 17.32 -7.60 -20.59
CA PHE A 458 16.71 -8.41 -19.54
C PHE A 458 17.65 -9.54 -19.10
N ALA A 459 18.09 -9.49 -17.84
CA ALA A 459 19.01 -10.46 -17.27
C ALA A 459 18.24 -11.67 -16.71
N VAL A 460 18.27 -12.79 -17.44
CA VAL A 460 17.70 -14.06 -16.98
C VAL A 460 18.51 -14.62 -15.80
N GLN A 461 17.82 -15.02 -14.74
CA GLN A 461 18.41 -15.67 -13.57
C GLN A 461 18.28 -17.19 -13.68
N GLY A 462 19.36 -17.85 -14.09
CA GLY A 462 19.39 -19.29 -14.26
C GLY A 462 18.73 -19.75 -15.57
N GLN A 463 17.86 -20.76 -15.48
CA GLN A 463 17.21 -21.36 -16.64
C GLN A 463 15.76 -20.90 -16.74
N LEU A 464 15.33 -20.52 -17.95
CA LEU A 464 13.92 -20.26 -18.23
C LEU A 464 13.11 -21.56 -18.18
N ARG A 465 11.91 -21.46 -17.63
CA ARG A 465 10.98 -22.55 -17.46
C ARG A 465 9.59 -22.14 -17.94
N LEU A 466 9.00 -22.98 -18.78
CA LEU A 466 7.59 -22.93 -19.12
C LEU A 466 6.79 -23.85 -18.20
N THR A 467 5.71 -23.32 -17.65
CA THR A 467 4.80 -24.06 -16.76
C THR A 467 3.38 -23.92 -17.27
N ILE A 468 2.70 -25.03 -17.53
CA ILE A 468 1.29 -25.07 -17.91
C ILE A 468 0.47 -25.53 -16.73
N THR A 469 -0.57 -24.78 -16.41
CA THR A 469 -1.55 -25.11 -15.40
C THR A 469 -2.95 -25.13 -16.01
N ASP A 470 -3.86 -25.92 -15.44
CA ASP A 470 -5.27 -25.85 -15.83
C ASP A 470 -5.98 -24.67 -15.16
N ALA A 471 -7.25 -24.43 -15.49
CA ALA A 471 -8.05 -23.35 -14.90
C ALA A 471 -8.23 -23.44 -13.36
N LEU A 472 -7.92 -24.58 -12.74
CA LEU A 472 -7.92 -24.76 -11.28
C LEU A 472 -6.53 -24.56 -10.67
N GLY A 473 -5.53 -24.22 -11.49
CA GLY A 473 -4.16 -24.07 -11.05
C GLY A 473 -3.50 -25.40 -10.69
N ARG A 474 -3.84 -26.51 -11.36
CA ARG A 474 -3.10 -27.76 -11.22
C ARG A 474 -2.00 -27.80 -12.27
N LEU A 475 -0.79 -28.19 -11.87
CA LEU A 475 0.33 -28.38 -12.79
C LEU A 475 -0.01 -29.47 -13.82
N VAL A 476 0.12 -29.14 -15.10
CA VAL A 476 -0.15 -30.03 -16.22
C VAL A 476 1.12 -30.45 -16.92
N GLN A 477 2.01 -29.50 -17.20
CA GLN A 477 3.28 -29.74 -17.88
C GLN A 477 4.30 -28.68 -17.48
N GLU A 478 5.56 -29.09 -17.37
CA GLU A 478 6.69 -28.19 -17.13
C GLU A 478 7.81 -28.53 -18.10
N GLN A 479 8.47 -27.50 -18.65
CA GLN A 479 9.59 -27.68 -19.58
C GLN A 479 10.62 -26.55 -19.41
N ASN A 480 11.89 -26.91 -19.29
CA ASN A 480 12.99 -25.96 -19.36
C ASN A 480 13.27 -25.56 -20.81
N ILE A 481 13.55 -24.29 -21.03
CA ILE A 481 13.82 -23.71 -22.36
C ILE A 481 15.15 -22.95 -22.35
N PRO A 482 15.79 -22.72 -23.51
CA PRO A 482 17.01 -21.90 -23.57
C PRO A 482 16.76 -20.50 -22.99
N SER A 483 17.75 -19.94 -22.29
CA SER A 483 17.66 -18.60 -21.65
C SER A 483 17.71 -17.43 -22.64
N THR A 484 17.38 -17.65 -23.90
CA THR A 484 17.42 -16.66 -24.98
C THR A 484 16.05 -16.55 -25.63
N SER A 485 15.71 -15.36 -26.13
CA SER A 485 14.47 -15.15 -26.88
C SER A 485 14.36 -16.13 -28.06
N GLY A 486 13.15 -16.60 -28.32
CA GLY A 486 12.91 -17.52 -29.42
C GLY A 486 11.49 -18.08 -29.44
N THR A 487 11.17 -18.70 -30.57
CA THR A 487 9.93 -19.47 -30.74
C THR A 487 10.23 -20.94 -30.64
N ILE A 488 9.45 -21.65 -29.84
CA ILE A 488 9.58 -23.09 -29.62
C ILE A 488 8.24 -23.79 -29.86
N PRO A 489 8.25 -24.93 -30.58
CA PRO A 489 7.08 -25.78 -30.67
C PRO A 489 6.88 -26.47 -29.32
N LEU A 490 5.71 -26.25 -28.72
CA LEU A 490 5.28 -26.89 -27.50
C LEU A 490 4.23 -27.95 -27.86
N SER A 491 4.63 -29.22 -27.79
CA SER A 491 3.69 -30.33 -27.91
C SER A 491 2.91 -30.45 -26.61
N LEU A 492 1.59 -30.32 -26.71
CA LEU A 492 0.67 -30.55 -25.60
C LEU A 492 0.66 -32.06 -25.35
N GLY A 493 1.29 -32.52 -24.27
CA GLY A 493 1.38 -33.96 -23.96
C GLY A 493 0.02 -34.61 -23.70
N GLU A 494 0.00 -35.93 -23.42
CA GLU A 494 -1.24 -36.69 -23.14
C GLU A 494 -2.09 -36.11 -21.98
N GLY A 495 -1.51 -35.28 -21.11
CA GLY A 495 -2.21 -34.58 -20.01
C GLY A 495 -3.07 -33.37 -20.43
N LEU A 496 -2.94 -32.88 -21.67
CA LEU A 496 -3.67 -31.74 -22.24
C LEU A 496 -4.82 -32.15 -23.18
N GLY A 497 -5.22 -33.42 -23.17
CA GLY A 497 -6.31 -33.93 -24.01
C GLY A 497 -7.73 -33.52 -23.58
N VAL A 498 -7.87 -32.73 -22.51
CA VAL A 498 -9.16 -32.29 -22.00
C VAL A 498 -9.44 -30.87 -22.48
N ARG A 499 -10.60 -30.69 -23.12
CA ARG A 499 -11.05 -29.37 -23.56
C ARG A 499 -11.15 -28.44 -22.35
N GLY A 500 -10.60 -27.25 -22.46
CA GLY A 500 -10.60 -26.32 -21.34
C GLY A 500 -9.69 -25.12 -21.53
N ILE A 501 -9.68 -24.28 -20.50
CA ILE A 501 -8.79 -23.13 -20.37
C ILE A 501 -7.56 -23.56 -19.57
N TYR A 502 -6.40 -23.14 -20.05
CA TYR A 502 -5.11 -23.38 -19.45
C TYR A 502 -4.33 -22.07 -19.34
N HIS A 503 -3.39 -22.01 -18.39
CA HIS A 503 -2.47 -20.89 -18.23
C HIS A 503 -1.05 -21.37 -18.47
N LEU A 504 -0.36 -20.73 -19.41
CA LEU A 504 1.06 -20.92 -19.67
C LEU A 504 1.83 -19.78 -18.99
N HIS A 505 2.87 -20.12 -18.25
CA HIS A 505 3.73 -19.18 -17.57
C HIS A 505 5.18 -19.35 -17.98
N VAL A 506 5.93 -18.26 -18.02
CA VAL A 506 7.38 -18.24 -18.12
C VAL A 506 7.99 -17.66 -16.84
N SER A 507 8.97 -18.37 -16.30
CA SER A 507 9.67 -18.00 -15.06
C SER A 507 11.16 -18.28 -15.16
N ASP A 508 11.96 -17.60 -14.34
CA ASP A 508 13.35 -17.93 -14.07
C ASP A 508 13.60 -18.00 -12.56
N ALA A 509 14.45 -18.92 -12.09
CA ALA A 509 14.73 -19.13 -10.66
C ALA A 509 13.48 -19.06 -9.74
N GLN A 510 13.28 -17.95 -9.02
CA GLN A 510 12.14 -17.68 -8.14
C GLN A 510 11.27 -16.50 -8.62
N ARG A 511 11.47 -16.04 -9.87
CA ARG A 511 10.79 -14.91 -10.49
C ARG A 511 9.83 -15.39 -11.57
N TRP A 512 8.58 -14.97 -11.44
CA TRP A 512 7.58 -15.02 -12.49
C TRP A 512 7.84 -13.89 -13.48
N ILE A 513 7.98 -14.21 -14.76
CA ILE A 513 8.27 -13.21 -15.80
C ILE A 513 6.99 -12.81 -16.53
N SER A 514 6.23 -13.77 -17.03
CA SER A 514 5.01 -13.50 -17.81
C SER A 514 4.09 -14.72 -17.89
N GLY A 515 2.85 -14.51 -18.32
CA GLY A 515 1.84 -15.54 -18.47
C GLY A 515 0.79 -15.21 -19.51
N VAL A 516 0.19 -16.25 -20.09
CA VAL A 516 -0.86 -16.15 -21.09
C VAL A 516 -1.87 -17.28 -20.90
N SER A 517 -3.15 -16.98 -21.13
CA SER A 517 -4.21 -17.99 -21.13
C SER A 517 -4.47 -18.52 -22.53
N PHE A 518 -4.70 -19.82 -22.67
CA PHE A 518 -5.03 -20.45 -23.95
C PHE A 518 -6.12 -21.51 -23.80
N VAL A 519 -6.80 -21.79 -24.91
CA VAL A 519 -7.92 -22.73 -24.96
C VAL A 519 -7.53 -23.98 -25.75
N VAL A 520 -7.82 -25.16 -25.20
CA VAL A 520 -7.73 -26.44 -25.90
C VAL A 520 -9.12 -26.89 -26.34
N GLU A 521 -9.28 -27.20 -27.63
CA GLU A 521 -10.54 -27.63 -28.27
C GLU A 521 -10.53 -29.07 -28.82
#